data_AF-A0A2E3F312-F1
#
_entry.id   AF-A0A2E3F312-F1
#
_cell.length_a   1.000
_cell.length_b   1.000
_cell.length_c   1.000
_cell.angle_alpha   90.00
_cell.angle_beta   90.00
_cell.angle_gamma   90.00
#
_symmetry.space_group_name_H-M   'P 1'
#
loop_
_entity.id
_entity.type
_entity.pdbx_description
1 polymer ?
#
loop_
_entity_poly.entity_id
_entity_poly.type
_entity_poly.pdbx_seq_one_letter_code
_entity_poly.pdbx_strand_id
1 'polypeptide(L)' 'MSTPTFSHISNFGPELPGIICTKQHIHDKLIIEAKQKLSTTNQSISQIVYEIGFEHWQSFSKLFKCKTAVTPSQFRESFN' A
#
# COMPACT_ATOMS: atom_id res chain seq x y z
N MET A 1 20.08 11.52 -57.97
CA MET A 1 19.28 10.28 -57.88
C MET A 1 18.80 10.16 -56.45
N SER A 2 17.52 10.49 -56.25
CA SER A 2 16.88 10.57 -54.93
C SER A 2 16.22 9.23 -54.61
N THR A 3 16.53 8.64 -53.47
CA THR A 3 15.64 7.68 -52.81
C THR A 3 15.17 8.31 -51.50
N PRO A 4 13.87 8.63 -51.37
CA PRO A 4 13.30 9.21 -50.17
C PRO A 4 12.95 8.11 -49.17
N THR A 5 13.48 8.15 -47.95
CA THR A 5 12.95 7.38 -46.82
C THR A 5 12.33 8.33 -45.82
N PHE A 6 11.06 8.61 -46.10
CA PHE A 6 9.93 8.87 -45.20
C PHE A 6 10.27 9.33 -43.76
N SER A 7 10.32 10.65 -43.58
CA SER A 7 9.93 11.29 -42.34
C SER A 7 8.40 11.22 -42.19
N HIS A 8 7.93 11.06 -40.95
CA HIS A 8 6.55 11.26 -40.45
C HIS A 8 5.68 9.99 -40.23
N ILE A 9 5.82 9.40 -39.03
CA ILE A 9 4.66 9.08 -38.18
C ILE A 9 5.07 9.25 -36.72
N SER A 10 4.97 10.49 -36.27
CA SER A 10 4.83 10.84 -34.86
C SER A 10 3.44 10.39 -34.40
N ASN A 11 3.28 9.15 -33.94
CA ASN A 11 2.10 8.76 -33.17
C ASN A 11 2.30 7.42 -32.45
N PHE A 12 2.71 7.44 -31.19
CA PHE A 12 2.13 6.60 -30.15
C PHE A 12 2.22 7.38 -28.84
N GLY A 13 1.04 7.81 -28.37
CA GLY A 13 0.87 8.54 -27.12
C GLY A 13 1.22 7.69 -25.90
N PRO A 14 1.14 8.27 -24.68
CA PRO A 14 1.48 7.59 -23.44
C PRO A 14 0.39 6.55 -23.09
N GLU A 15 0.39 5.41 -23.77
CA GLU A 15 -0.57 4.35 -23.51
C GLU A 15 -0.06 3.41 -22.41
N LEU A 16 -0.79 3.47 -21.30
CA LEU A 16 -0.79 2.63 -20.10
C LEU A 16 0.07 3.12 -18.92
N PRO A 17 -0.45 4.07 -18.11
CA PRO A 17 -0.22 4.08 -16.67
C PRO A 17 -0.96 2.89 -16.00
N GLY A 18 -0.85 1.68 -16.55
CA GLY A 18 -1.53 0.49 -16.04
C GLY A 18 -0.75 -0.23 -14.93
N ILE A 19 0.54 0.05 -14.80
CA ILE A 19 1.43 -0.58 -13.80
C ILE A 19 1.91 0.46 -12.80
N ILE A 20 1.00 1.34 -12.35
CA ILE A 20 1.27 2.17 -11.18
C ILE A 20 0.49 1.54 -10.02
N CYS A 21 1.23 0.91 -9.12
CA CYS A 21 0.81 0.68 -7.73
C CYS A 21 -0.01 -0.56 -7.37
N THR A 22 0.46 -1.76 -7.75
CA THR A 22 0.17 -2.98 -6.97
C THR A 22 0.56 -2.78 -5.50
N LYS A 23 1.72 -2.13 -5.24
CA LYS A 23 2.21 -1.87 -3.88
C LYS A 23 1.27 -0.99 -3.03
N GLN A 24 0.67 0.05 -3.61
CA GLN A 24 -0.21 0.95 -2.84
C GLN A 24 -1.55 0.30 -2.46
N HIS A 25 -2.10 -0.52 -3.37
CA HIS A 25 -3.34 -1.26 -3.11
C HIS A 25 -3.16 -2.32 -2.02
N ILE A 26 -1.99 -2.97 -1.99
CA ILE A 26 -1.63 -3.95 -0.96
C ILE A 26 -1.58 -3.27 0.42
N HIS A 27 -0.95 -2.10 0.53
CA HIS A 27 -0.85 -1.38 1.80
C HIS A 27 -2.22 -1.02 2.41
N ASP A 28 -3.19 -0.62 1.59
CA ASP A 28 -4.52 -0.23 2.09
C ASP A 28 -5.29 -1.44 2.64
N LYS A 29 -5.27 -2.56 1.91
CA LYS A 29 -5.82 -3.85 2.36
C LYS A 29 -5.25 -4.28 3.72
N LEU A 30 -3.94 -4.17 3.89
CA LEU A 30 -3.26 -4.54 5.14
C LEU A 30 -3.67 -3.66 6.32
N ILE A 31 -3.87 -2.35 6.11
CA ILE A 31 -4.38 -1.46 7.15
C ILE A 31 -5.80 -1.83 7.56
N ILE A 32 -6.67 -2.17 6.60
CA ILE A 32 -8.04 -2.62 6.88
C ILE A 32 -8.01 -3.90 7.72
N GLU A 33 -7.21 -4.88 7.31
CA GLU A 33 -7.10 -6.17 8.01
C GLU A 33 -6.51 -6.00 9.41
N ALA A 34 -5.49 -5.15 9.57
CA ALA A 34 -4.93 -4.83 10.88
C ALA A 34 -5.93 -4.11 11.79
N LYS A 35 -6.75 -3.18 11.27
CA LYS A 35 -7.82 -2.55 12.05
C LYS A 35 -8.83 -3.58 12.54
N GLN A 36 -9.27 -4.47 11.65
CA GLN A 36 -10.18 -5.55 12.03
C GLN A 36 -9.57 -6.41 13.14
N LYS A 37 -8.32 -6.87 12.96
CA LYS A 37 -7.61 -7.65 13.99
C LYS A 37 -7.46 -6.87 15.31
N LEU A 38 -7.07 -5.60 15.28
CA LEU A 38 -6.92 -4.77 16.49
C LEU A 38 -8.24 -4.58 17.26
N SER A 39 -9.39 -4.56 16.57
CA SER A 39 -10.71 -4.43 17.20
C SER A 39 -11.34 -5.77 17.60
N THR A 40 -10.95 -6.87 16.95
CA THR A 40 -11.54 -8.21 17.17
C THR A 40 -10.68 -9.12 18.03
N THR A 41 -9.36 -8.89 18.06
CA THR A 41 -8.39 -9.71 18.78
C THR A 41 -7.65 -8.90 19.82
N ASN A 42 -7.24 -9.60 20.89
CA ASN A 42 -6.41 -9.04 21.94
C ASN A 42 -4.91 -9.34 21.72
N GLN A 43 -4.50 -9.66 20.49
CA GLN A 43 -3.12 -10.02 20.17
C GLN A 43 -2.19 -8.80 20.16
N SER A 44 -0.92 -9.03 20.45
CA SER A 44 0.11 -7.98 20.35
C SER A 44 0.24 -7.46 18.93
N ILE A 45 0.45 -6.16 18.77
CA ILE A 45 0.53 -5.51 17.45
C ILE A 45 1.62 -6.18 16.58
N SER A 46 2.74 -6.58 17.16
CA SER A 46 3.81 -7.32 16.46
C SER A 46 3.32 -8.63 15.83
N GLN A 47 2.46 -9.39 16.54
CA GLN A 47 1.86 -10.62 16.03
C GLN A 47 0.91 -10.33 14.87
N ILE A 48 0.04 -9.33 15.02
CA ILE A 48 -0.91 -8.92 13.97
C ILE A 48 -0.15 -8.54 12.70
N VAL A 49 0.94 -7.77 12.82
CA VAL A 49 1.82 -7.35 11.72
C VAL A 49 2.47 -8.56 11.03
N TYR A 50 2.94 -9.52 11.81
CA TYR A 50 3.52 -10.75 11.27
C TYR A 50 2.47 -11.58 10.52
N GLU A 51 1.25 -11.69 11.06
CA GLU A 51 0.16 -12.46 10.45
C GLU A 51 -0.31 -11.87 9.12
N ILE A 52 -0.40 -10.54 9.01
CA ILE A 52 -0.80 -9.86 7.77
C ILE A 52 0.34 -9.78 6.73
N GLY A 53 1.53 -10.32 7.04
CA GLY A 53 2.64 -10.42 6.09
C GLY A 53 3.55 -9.19 6.02
N PHE A 54 3.58 -8.35 7.06
CA PHE A 54 4.62 -7.33 7.19
C PHE A 54 5.87 -7.91 7.85
N GLU A 55 7.03 -7.78 7.21
CA GLU A 55 8.32 -8.20 7.80
C GLU A 55 8.70 -7.39 9.05
N HIS A 56 8.30 -6.11 9.11
CA HIS A 56 8.73 -5.19 10.17
C HIS A 56 7.60 -4.33 10.71
N TRP A 57 7.40 -4.41 12.02
CA TRP A 57 6.46 -3.59 12.77
C TRP A 57 6.75 -2.09 12.66
N GLN A 58 8.02 -1.68 12.56
CA GLN A 58 8.38 -0.26 12.48
C GLN A 58 7.79 0.41 11.24
N SER A 59 7.90 -0.25 10.08
CA SER A 59 7.35 0.25 8.81
C SER A 59 5.83 0.26 8.83
N PHE A 60 5.22 -0.79 9.38
CA PHE A 60 3.78 -0.87 9.56
C PHE A 60 3.26 0.25 10.47
N SER A 61 3.88 0.49 11.63
CA SER A 61 3.45 1.49 12.59
C SER A 61 3.44 2.90 11.98
N LYS A 62 4.44 3.21 11.15
CA LYS A 62 4.54 4.49 10.43
C LYS A 62 3.44 4.63 9.37
N LEU A 63 3.19 3.58 8.60
CA LEU A 63 2.12 3.52 7.60
C LEU A 63 0.73 3.61 8.27
N PHE A 64 0.53 2.86 9.34
CA PHE A 64 -0.72 2.83 10.09
C PHE A 64 -1.03 4.19 10.68
N LYS A 65 -0.05 4.85 11.30
CA LYS A 65 -0.22 6.23 11.78
C LYS A 65 -0.51 7.20 10.64
N CYS A 66 0.15 7.06 9.49
CA CYS A 66 -0.13 7.89 8.32
C CYS A 66 -1.57 7.72 7.80
N LYS A 67 -2.09 6.48 7.80
CA LYS A 67 -3.42 6.15 7.26
C LYS A 67 -4.56 6.33 8.26
N THR A 68 -4.29 6.22 9.55
CA THR A 68 -5.32 6.25 10.60
C THR A 68 -5.20 7.44 11.54
N ALA A 69 -4.16 8.27 11.35
CA ALA A 69 -3.76 9.37 12.24
C ALA A 69 -3.30 8.93 13.66
N VAL A 70 -3.52 7.68 14.06
CA VAL A 70 -3.21 7.14 15.39
C VAL A 70 -2.27 5.94 15.31
N THR A 71 -1.58 5.63 16.40
CA THR A 71 -0.76 4.40 16.44
C THR A 71 -1.66 3.18 16.62
N PRO A 72 -1.23 1.99 16.18
CA PRO A 72 -2.01 0.76 16.37
C PRO A 72 -2.28 0.45 17.85
N SER A 73 -1.40 0.88 18.77
CA SER A 73 -1.63 0.77 20.22
C SER A 73 -2.75 1.70 20.68
N GLN A 74 -2.68 2.98 20.31
CA GLN A 74 -3.73 3.97 20.62
C GLN A 74 -5.09 3.57 20.03
N PHE A 75 -5.08 3.03 18.80
CA PHE A 75 -6.30 2.54 18.18
C PHE A 75 -6.92 1.41 19.01
N ARG A 76 -6.12 0.43 19.43
CA ARG A 76 -6.61 -0.66 20.30
C ARG A 76 -7.12 -0.14 21.64
N GLU A 77 -6.41 0.78 22.28
CA GLU A 77 -6.83 1.41 23.53
C GLU A 77 -8.12 2.22 23.37
N SER A 78 -8.40 2.77 22.20
CA SER A 78 -9.66 3.48 21.92
C SER A 78 -10.85 2.54 21.70
N PHE A 79 -10.61 1.24 21.49
CA PHE A 79 -11.64 0.22 21.26
C PHE A 79 -11.84 -0.75 22.44
N ASN A 80 -10.98 -0.69 23.46
CA ASN A 80 -11.05 -1.50 24.68
C ASN A 80 -11.53 -0.65 25.86
#